data_AF-A0A8T0W928-F1
#
_entry.id   AF-A0A8T0W928-F1
#
_cell.length_a   1.000
_cell.length_b   1.000
_cell.length_c   1.000
_cell.angle_alpha   90.00
_cell.angle_beta   90.00
_cell.angle_gamma   90.00
#
_symmetry.space_group_name_H-M   'P 1'
#
loop_
_entity.id
_entity.type
_entity.pdbx_description
1 polymer ?
#
loop_
_entity_poly.entity_id
_entity_poly.type
_entity_poly.pdbx_seq_one_letter_code
_entity_poly.pdbx_strand_id
1 'polypeptide(L)'
;MPPPPPVNPQRLSPAESRERTLHFFHGLGVDVPLPASAERADAYAALVRVIVSSATVSSSRVSCTLTISPGVANQYNTLHGGAVAAVAEAVGMACARAAAGDKEMFLGELSTAYLAAARVNVSSSLCLF
;
A
#
# COMPACT_ATOMS: atom_id res chain seq x y z
N MET A 1 37.88 -24.66 24.28
CA MET A 1 37.15 -23.47 23.76
C MET A 1 36.13 -23.95 22.75
N PRO A 2 34.86 -23.55 22.85
CA PRO A 2 33.90 -23.78 21.77
C PRO A 2 34.33 -23.02 20.50
N PRO A 3 34.10 -23.58 19.30
CA PRO A 3 34.41 -22.89 18.06
C PRO A 3 33.58 -21.61 17.93
N PRO A 4 34.13 -20.56 17.30
CA PRO A 4 33.35 -19.35 17.02
C PRO A 4 32.11 -19.71 16.19
N PRO A 5 30.97 -19.06 16.43
CA PRO A 5 29.75 -19.31 15.68
C PRO A 5 30.00 -19.04 14.19
N PRO A 6 29.34 -19.80 13.29
CA PRO A 6 29.54 -19.64 11.85
C PRO A 6 29.19 -18.20 11.44
N VAL A 7 30.15 -17.52 10.82
CA VAL A 7 29.91 -16.21 10.19
C VAL A 7 28.94 -16.44 9.05
N ASN A 8 27.72 -15.89 9.17
CA ASN A 8 26.78 -15.87 8.05
C ASN A 8 27.38 -14.93 6.97
N PRO A 9 27.78 -15.46 5.79
CA PRO A 9 28.45 -14.68 4.75
C PRO A 9 27.60 -13.52 4.21
N GLN A 10 26.29 -13.51 4.47
CA GLN A 10 25.37 -12.46 4.03
C GLN A 10 25.11 -11.38 5.08
N ARG A 11 25.70 -11.49 6.28
CA ARG A 11 25.45 -10.54 7.37
C ARG A 11 26.37 -9.33 7.23
N LEU A 12 25.79 -8.24 6.74
CA LEU A 12 26.47 -6.94 6.66
C LEU A 12 26.93 -6.48 8.04
N SER A 13 28.06 -5.77 8.08
CA SER A 13 28.44 -4.99 9.24
C SER A 13 27.38 -3.90 9.52
N PRO A 14 27.31 -3.38 10.76
CA PRO A 14 26.39 -2.28 11.07
C PRO A 14 26.57 -1.05 10.17
N ALA A 15 27.82 -0.74 9.78
CA ALA A 15 28.12 0.39 8.91
C ALA A 15 27.58 0.18 7.48
N GLU A 16 27.84 -0.99 6.88
CA GLU A 16 27.33 -1.35 5.55
C GLU A 16 25.79 -1.44 5.53
N SER A 17 25.19 -1.99 6.59
CA SER A 17 23.73 -2.04 6.74
C SER A 17 23.12 -0.63 6.79
N ARG A 18 23.75 0.29 7.54
CA ARG A 18 23.33 1.69 7.61
C ARG A 18 23.41 2.36 6.25
N GLU A 19 24.53 2.21 5.56
CA GLU A 19 24.75 2.81 4.23
C GLU A 19 23.71 2.32 3.22
N ARG A 20 23.46 1.00 3.14
CA ARG A 20 22.43 0.45 2.25
C ARG A 20 21.04 0.96 2.60
N THR A 21 20.73 1.07 3.89
CA THR A 21 19.43 1.57 4.35
C THR A 21 19.24 3.04 3.97
N LEU A 22 20.26 3.88 4.14
CA LEU A 22 20.22 5.28 3.72
C LEU A 22 20.03 5.39 2.20
N HIS A 23 20.81 4.63 1.41
CA HIS A 23 20.65 4.60 -0.04
C HIS A 23 19.24 4.16 -0.46
N PHE A 24 18.64 3.21 0.25
CA PHE A 24 17.24 2.82 0.02
C PHE A 24 16.28 3.98 0.25
N PHE A 25 16.39 4.71 1.37
CA PHE A 25 15.54 5.89 1.63
C PHE A 25 15.76 7.04 0.64
N HIS A 26 17.00 7.28 0.22
CA HIS A 26 17.30 8.23 -0.86
C HIS A 26 16.62 7.81 -2.17
N GLY A 27 16.65 6.52 -2.52
CA GLY A 27 15.94 5.97 -3.67
C GLY A 27 14.41 6.08 -3.58
N LEU A 28 13.85 6.12 -2.36
CA LEU A 28 12.44 6.43 -2.12
C LEU A 28 12.11 7.92 -2.19
N GLY A 29 13.11 8.80 -2.33
CA GLY A 29 12.93 10.23 -2.43
C GLY A 29 12.76 10.94 -1.09
N VAL A 30 13.40 10.48 -0.01
CA VAL A 30 13.31 11.12 1.32
C VAL A 30 13.68 12.62 1.30
N ASP A 31 14.57 13.03 0.39
CA ASP A 31 14.99 14.43 0.23
C ASP A 31 14.23 15.18 -0.88
N VAL A 32 13.26 14.53 -1.52
CA VAL A 32 12.46 15.13 -2.59
C VAL A 32 11.24 15.81 -1.95
N PRO A 33 11.07 17.13 -2.13
CA PRO A 33 9.88 17.80 -1.64
C PRO A 33 8.62 17.19 -2.27
N LEU A 34 7.58 17.04 -1.46
CA LEU A 34 6.30 16.59 -1.98
C LEU A 34 5.73 17.63 -2.96
N PRO A 35 5.02 17.19 -4.01
CA PRO A 35 4.35 18.12 -4.90
C PRO A 35 3.26 18.88 -4.14
N ALA A 36 2.95 20.12 -4.54
CA ALA A 36 1.90 20.93 -3.91
C ALA A 36 0.53 20.23 -3.86
N SER A 37 0.29 19.28 -4.77
CA SER A 37 -0.92 18.46 -4.77
C SER A 37 -1.06 17.55 -3.54
N ALA A 38 0.03 17.27 -2.82
CA ALA A 38 0.06 16.47 -1.59
C ALA A 38 -0.46 17.24 -0.37
N GLU A 39 -0.41 18.58 -0.40
CA GLU A 39 -0.89 19.46 0.68
C GLU A 39 -2.42 19.63 0.68
N ARG A 40 -3.11 19.13 -0.35
CA ARG A 40 -4.56 19.22 -0.42
C ARG A 40 -5.19 18.25 0.59
N ALA A 41 -6.26 18.67 1.25
CA ALA A 41 -6.98 17.86 2.23
C ALA A 41 -7.45 16.49 1.67
N ASP A 42 -7.73 16.40 0.37
CA ASP A 42 -8.17 15.18 -0.32
C ASP A 42 -7.05 14.43 -1.05
N ALA A 43 -5.78 14.81 -0.85
CA ALA A 43 -4.64 14.26 -1.60
C ALA A 43 -4.53 12.74 -1.46
N TYR A 44 -4.68 12.20 -0.25
CA TYR A 44 -4.64 10.76 0.01
C TYR A 44 -5.79 10.04 -0.73
N ALA A 45 -7.01 10.54 -0.61
CA ALA A 45 -8.16 9.97 -1.30
C ALA A 45 -7.99 10.03 -2.83
N ALA A 46 -7.39 11.11 -3.35
CA ALA A 46 -7.07 11.23 -4.77
C ALA A 46 -6.03 10.20 -5.21
N LEU A 47 -4.99 9.95 -4.40
CA LEU A 47 -3.98 8.93 -4.66
C LEU A 47 -4.58 7.53 -4.72
N VAL A 48 -5.44 7.17 -3.75
CA VAL A 48 -6.12 5.86 -3.73
C VAL A 48 -7.04 5.71 -4.94
N ARG A 49 -7.78 6.76 -5.31
CA ARG A 49 -8.67 6.75 -6.49
C ARG A 49 -7.93 6.45 -7.79
N VAL A 50 -6.67 6.86 -7.95
CA VAL A 50 -5.86 6.56 -9.15
C VAL A 50 -5.59 5.05 -9.31
N ILE A 51 -5.62 4.29 -8.21
CA ILE A 51 -5.41 2.83 -8.23
C ILE A 51 -6.69 2.11 -8.69
N VAL A 52 -7.86 2.67 -8.37
CA VAL A 52 -9.16 2.07 -8.62
C VAL A 52 -9.63 2.39 -10.05
N SER A 53 -9.63 1.38 -10.92
CA SER A 53 -10.08 1.50 -12.32
C SER A 53 -11.60 1.64 -12.41
N SER A 54 -12.32 0.87 -11.59
CA SER A 54 -13.77 0.86 -11.54
C SER A 54 -14.24 0.39 -10.17
N ALA A 55 -15.44 0.82 -9.77
CA ALA A 55 -16.09 0.37 -8.55
C ALA A 55 -17.59 0.24 -8.74
N THR A 56 -18.18 -0.76 -8.09
CA THR A 56 -19.61 -0.97 -7.98
C THR A 56 -19.96 -0.96 -6.50
N VAL A 57 -20.89 -0.08 -6.12
CA VAL A 57 -21.38 0.07 -4.75
C VAL A 57 -22.85 -0.31 -4.73
N SER A 58 -23.22 -1.23 -3.84
CA SER A 58 -24.60 -1.47 -3.44
C SER A 58 -24.74 -1.26 -1.93
N SER A 59 -25.97 -1.30 -1.42
CA SER A 59 -26.26 -1.22 0.01
C SER A 59 -25.67 -2.37 0.84
N SER A 60 -25.13 -3.41 0.20
CA SER A 60 -24.65 -4.64 0.84
C SER A 60 -23.31 -5.15 0.31
N ARG A 61 -22.68 -4.45 -0.63
CA ARG A 61 -21.42 -4.89 -1.25
C ARG A 61 -20.72 -3.74 -1.94
N VAL A 62 -19.40 -3.68 -1.77
CA VAL A 62 -18.55 -2.83 -2.60
C VAL A 62 -17.49 -3.68 -3.28
N SER A 63 -17.44 -3.60 -4.60
CA SER A 63 -16.44 -4.28 -5.43
C SER A 63 -15.68 -3.28 -6.27
N CYS A 64 -14.39 -3.48 -6.49
CA CYS A 64 -13.59 -2.63 -7.36
C CYS A 64 -12.56 -3.44 -8.16
N THR A 65 -12.12 -2.87 -9.27
CA THR A 65 -11.00 -3.36 -10.07
C THR A 65 -9.84 -2.40 -9.96
N LEU A 66 -8.63 -2.92 -9.90
CA LEU A 66 -7.40 -2.15 -9.71
C LEU A 66 -6.51 -2.23 -10.95
N THR A 67 -5.90 -1.10 -11.31
CA THR A 67 -4.83 -1.04 -12.31
C THR A 67 -3.49 -0.94 -11.58
N ILE A 68 -2.67 -1.97 -11.71
CA ILE A 68 -1.35 -2.01 -11.08
C ILE A 68 -0.34 -1.36 -12.02
N SER A 69 -0.11 -0.06 -11.80
CA SER A 69 0.94 0.70 -12.47
C SER A 69 2.29 0.56 -11.73
N PRO A 70 3.43 0.86 -12.39
CA PRO A 70 4.72 0.87 -11.72
C PRO A 70 4.78 1.80 -10.49
N GLY A 71 4.02 2.89 -10.48
CA GLY A 71 4.02 3.86 -9.38
C GLY A 71 3.42 3.33 -8.07
N VAL A 72 2.69 2.22 -8.12
CA VAL A 72 2.06 1.58 -6.95
C VAL A 72 2.62 0.18 -6.68
N ALA A 73 3.69 -0.18 -7.40
CA ALA A 73 4.40 -1.43 -7.23
C ALA A 73 5.56 -1.28 -6.25
N ASN A 74 5.93 -2.38 -5.60
CA ASN A 74 7.18 -2.49 -4.85
C ASN A 74 8.35 -2.81 -5.80
N GLN A 75 9.57 -2.88 -5.24
CA GLN A 75 10.80 -3.23 -5.97
C GLN A 75 10.78 -4.62 -6.65
N TYR A 76 9.87 -5.51 -6.25
CA TYR A 76 9.68 -6.82 -6.86
C TYR A 76 8.67 -6.82 -8.01
N ASN A 77 8.25 -5.63 -8.45
CA ASN A 77 7.30 -5.40 -9.53
C ASN A 77 5.93 -6.05 -9.24
N THR A 78 5.50 -6.01 -7.98
CA THR A 78 4.19 -6.45 -7.51
C THR A 78 3.51 -5.33 -6.72
N LEU A 79 2.18 -5.35 -6.63
CA LEU A 79 1.40 -4.34 -5.92
C LEU A 79 1.92 -4.15 -4.49
N HIS A 80 2.23 -2.91 -4.13
CA HIS A 80 2.79 -2.57 -2.83
C HIS A 80 1.78 -2.88 -1.72
N GLY A 81 2.23 -3.47 -0.60
CA GLY A 81 1.34 -3.86 0.49
C GLY A 81 0.53 -2.68 1.04
N GLY A 82 1.18 -1.54 1.26
CA GLY A 82 0.49 -0.30 1.66
C GLY A 82 -0.55 0.20 0.65
N ALA A 83 -0.37 -0.07 -0.65
CA ALA A 83 -1.37 0.29 -1.66
C ALA A 83 -2.62 -0.62 -1.55
N VAL A 84 -2.43 -1.92 -1.28
CA VAL A 84 -3.55 -2.84 -0.98
C VAL A 84 -4.32 -2.36 0.25
N ALA A 85 -3.61 -2.03 1.34
CA ALA A 85 -4.23 -1.56 2.57
C ALA A 85 -5.03 -0.25 2.36
N ALA A 86 -4.47 0.71 1.62
CA ALA A 86 -5.15 1.97 1.32
C ALA A 86 -6.43 1.78 0.50
N VAL A 87 -6.42 0.87 -0.48
CA VAL A 87 -7.63 0.51 -1.23
C VAL A 87 -8.64 -0.21 -0.33
N ALA A 88 -8.19 -1.15 0.51
CA ALA A 88 -9.07 -1.86 1.44
C ALA A 88 -9.75 -0.90 2.44
N GLU A 89 -9.02 0.08 2.96
CA GLU A 89 -9.56 1.19 3.75
C GLU A 89 -10.66 1.93 2.98
N ALA A 90 -10.37 2.40 1.76
CA ALA A 90 -11.31 3.20 0.98
C ALA A 90 -12.60 2.42 0.66
N VAL A 91 -12.47 1.14 0.29
CA VAL A 91 -13.61 0.27 -0.01
C VAL A 91 -14.39 -0.08 1.26
N GLY A 92 -13.72 -0.38 2.37
CA GLY A 92 -14.35 -0.64 3.65
C GLY A 92 -15.14 0.57 4.17
N MET A 93 -14.56 1.77 4.06
CA MET A 93 -15.23 3.03 4.39
C MET A 93 -16.43 3.30 3.47
N ALA A 94 -16.33 3.00 2.18
CA ALA A 94 -17.45 3.11 1.25
C ALA A 94 -18.59 2.15 1.62
N CYS A 95 -18.26 0.91 2.03
CA CYS A 95 -19.24 -0.06 2.51
C CYS A 95 -19.92 0.42 3.80
N ALA A 96 -19.13 0.88 4.78
CA ALA A 96 -19.65 1.42 6.03
C ALA A 96 -20.59 2.61 5.81
N ARG A 97 -20.25 3.52 4.88
CA ARG A 97 -21.12 4.64 4.48
C ARG A 97 -22.40 4.17 3.81
N ALA A 98 -22.32 3.18 2.92
CA ALA A 98 -23.51 2.63 2.26
C ALA A 98 -24.49 2.00 3.27
N ALA A 99 -23.99 1.44 4.38
CA ALA A 99 -24.81 0.84 5.43
C ALA A 99 -25.30 1.84 6.49
N ALA A 100 -24.45 2.78 6.93
CA ALA A 100 -24.74 3.69 8.04
C ALA A 100 -25.32 5.06 7.63
N GLY A 101 -25.29 5.37 6.32
CA GLY A 101 -25.67 6.67 5.77
C GLY A 101 -24.60 7.76 6.00
N ASP A 102 -25.03 9.02 5.99
CA ASP A 102 -24.14 10.20 6.06
C ASP A 102 -23.64 10.54 7.47
N LYS A 103 -23.46 9.53 8.33
CA LYS A 103 -22.91 9.72 9.67
C LYS A 103 -21.40 9.95 9.59
N GLU A 104 -20.87 10.79 10.48
CA GLU A 104 -19.43 10.85 10.66
C GLU A 104 -18.91 9.51 11.19
N MET A 105 -17.81 9.06 10.59
CA MET A 105 -17.18 7.79 10.90
C MET A 105 -15.69 7.88 10.60
N PHE A 106 -14.91 7.15 11.38
CA PHE A 106 -13.47 6.98 11.19
C PHE A 106 -13.13 5.49 11.24
N LEU A 107 -12.09 5.09 10.51
CA LEU A 107 -11.58 3.74 10.56
C LEU A 107 -10.72 3.57 11.82
N GLY A 108 -11.20 2.78 12.79
CA GLY A 108 -10.46 2.54 14.03
C GLY A 108 -9.31 1.54 13.86
N GLU A 109 -9.53 0.48 13.08
CA GLU A 109 -8.53 -0.57 12.82
C GLU A 109 -8.73 -1.16 11.42
N LEU A 110 -7.62 -1.51 10.77
CA LEU A 110 -7.59 -2.27 9.53
C LEU A 110 -6.60 -3.43 9.67
N SER A 111 -7.07 -4.65 9.42
CA SER A 111 -6.23 -5.83 9.29
C SER A 111 -6.25 -6.34 7.86
N THR A 112 -5.08 -6.50 7.26
CA THR A 112 -4.93 -6.95 5.86
C THR A 112 -3.99 -8.15 5.80
N ALA A 113 -4.45 -9.24 5.19
CA ALA A 113 -3.63 -10.42 4.92
C ALA A 113 -3.23 -10.47 3.43
N TYR A 114 -1.94 -10.63 3.17
CA TYR A 114 -1.38 -10.69 1.80
C TYR A 114 -1.22 -12.15 1.37
N LEU A 115 -2.18 -12.68 0.63
CA LEU A 115 -2.20 -14.10 0.25
C LEU A 115 -1.46 -14.39 -1.07
N ALA A 116 -1.46 -13.44 -1.99
CA ALA A 116 -0.82 -13.59 -3.30
C ALA A 116 -0.28 -12.26 -3.81
N ALA A 117 0.79 -12.33 -4.60
CA ALA A 117 1.37 -11.16 -5.23
C ALA A 117 0.68 -10.85 -6.58
N ALA A 118 0.24 -9.62 -6.76
CA ALA A 118 -0.32 -9.15 -8.02
C ALA A 118 0.75 -8.39 -8.82
N ARG A 119 1.07 -8.85 -10.04
CA ARG A 119 2.12 -8.26 -10.89
C ARG A 119 1.64 -6.98 -11.58
N VAL A 120 2.58 -6.09 -11.89
CA VAL A 120 2.34 -4.93 -12.75
C VAL A 120 1.76 -5.37 -14.10
N ASN A 121 0.87 -4.54 -14.68
CA ASN A 121 0.14 -4.81 -15.94
C ASN A 121 -0.86 -5.98 -15.89
N VAL A 122 -1.22 -6.46 -14.69
CA VAL A 122 -2.30 -7.42 -14.50
C VAL A 122 -3.51 -6.71 -13.87
N SER A 123 -4.70 -6.96 -14.41
CA SER A 123 -5.95 -6.50 -13.80
C SER A 123 -6.26 -7.36 -12.56
N SER A 124 -6.49 -6.72 -11.41
CA SER A 124 -6.84 -7.42 -10.16
C SER A 124 -8.18 -6.93 -9.64
N SER A 125 -9.03 -7.86 -9.22
CA SER A 125 -10.33 -7.53 -8.63
C SER A 125 -10.28 -7.65 -7.11
N LEU A 126 -10.77 -6.62 -6.42
CA LEU A 126 -10.98 -6.62 -4.98
C LEU A 126 -12.48 -6.56 -4.70
N CYS A 127 -12.97 -7.47 -3.86
CA CYS A 127 -14.37 -7.53 -3.47
C CYS A 127 -14.43 -7.55 -1.93
N LEU A 128 -15.15 -6.60 -1.34
CA LEU A 128 -15.45 -6.56 0.08
C LEU A 128 -16.98 -6.71 0.23
N PHE A 129 -17.36 -7.69 1.05
CA PHE A 129 -18.75 -7.96 1.41
C PHE A 129 -19.15 -7.11 2.60
#